data_AF-U1NJH5-F1
#
_entry.id   AF-U1NJH5-F1
#
_cell.length_a   1.000
_cell.length_b   1.000
_cell.length_c   1.000
_cell.angle_alpha   90.00
_cell.angle_beta   90.00
_cell.angle_gamma   90.00
#
_symmetry.space_group_name_H-M   'P 1'
#
loop_
_entity.id
_entity.type
_entity.pdbx_description
1 polymer ?
#
loop_
_entity_poly.entity_id
_entity_poly.type
_entity_poly.pdbx_seq_one_letter_code
_entity_poly.pdbx_strand_id
1 'polypeptide(L)'
;MGRTNPTYRDALRAIEERWAEFRRALRRRDQPRFDRLFEYAREHADASGLLNHQNPLLPALLSIDLEQEGRLDDHEERLEELEAAVAARDDQEAAPPDANP
;
A
#
# COMPACT_ATOMS: atom_id res chain seq x y z
N MET A 1 -2.97 38.87 -11.97
CA MET A 1 -3.68 37.77 -11.27
C MET A 1 -2.69 36.64 -11.10
N GLY A 2 -1.98 36.63 -9.96
CA GLY A 2 -0.79 35.81 -9.72
C GLY A 2 -1.13 34.33 -9.66
N ARG A 3 -0.39 33.53 -10.43
CA ARG A 3 -0.54 32.08 -10.49
C ARG A 3 -0.05 31.53 -9.15
N THR A 4 -0.96 30.99 -8.35
CA THR A 4 -0.60 30.22 -7.15
C THR A 4 0.43 29.17 -7.57
N ASN A 5 1.54 29.07 -6.85
CA ASN A 5 2.55 28.06 -7.14
C ASN A 5 1.87 26.68 -7.07
N PRO A 6 1.98 25.82 -8.10
CA PRO A 6 1.31 24.53 -8.09
C PRO A 6 1.77 23.73 -6.87
N THR A 7 0.81 23.15 -6.16
CA THR A 7 1.07 22.34 -4.98
C THR A 7 1.63 20.98 -5.39
N TYR A 8 2.21 20.24 -4.44
CA TYR A 8 2.58 18.85 -4.69
C TYR A 8 1.37 18.00 -5.13
N ARG A 9 0.18 18.28 -4.59
CA ARG A 9 -1.06 17.62 -5.01
C ARG A 9 -1.41 17.90 -6.48
N ASP A 10 -1.16 19.12 -6.97
CA ASP A 10 -1.33 19.46 -8.39
C ASP A 10 -0.31 18.73 -9.27
N ALA A 11 0.94 18.65 -8.81
CA ALA A 11 2.00 17.91 -9.50
C ALA A 11 1.69 16.41 -9.58
N LEU A 12 1.17 15.81 -8.50
CA LEU A 12 0.79 14.41 -8.46
C LEU A 12 -0.37 14.10 -9.41
N ARG A 13 -1.39 14.98 -9.48
CA ARG A 13 -2.48 14.86 -10.46
C ARG A 13 -1.95 14.91 -11.90
N ALA A 14 -1.02 15.83 -12.19
CA ALA A 14 -0.41 15.93 -13.51
C ALA A 14 0.46 14.71 -13.87
N ILE A 15 1.04 14.04 -12.88
CA ILE A 15 1.71 12.73 -13.08
C ILE A 15 0.65 11.68 -13.40
N GLU A 16 -0.39 11.54 -12.59
CA GLU A 16 -1.46 10.54 -12.79
C GLU A 16 -2.08 10.63 -14.19
N GLU A 17 -2.40 11.84 -14.65
CA GLU A 17 -2.92 12.10 -16.00
C GLU A 17 -1.95 11.64 -17.10
N ARG A 18 -0.64 11.86 -16.92
CA ARG A 18 0.39 11.45 -17.87
C ARG A 18 0.50 9.92 -18.00
N TRP A 19 0.14 9.20 -16.95
CA TRP A 19 0.15 7.73 -16.93
C TRP A 19 -1.21 7.11 -17.32
N ALA A 20 -2.20 7.91 -17.73
CA ALA A 20 -3.52 7.41 -18.13
C ALA A 20 -3.46 6.38 -19.27
N GLU A 21 -2.61 6.60 -20.28
CA GLU A 21 -2.44 5.63 -21.38
C GLU A 21 -1.79 4.32 -20.91
N PHE A 22 -0.81 4.41 -20.01
CA PHE A 22 -0.21 3.22 -19.38
C PHE A 22 -1.28 2.43 -18.62
N ARG A 23 -2.08 3.11 -17.80
CA ARG A 23 -3.20 2.50 -17.07
C ARG A 23 -4.19 1.79 -18.01
N ARG A 24 -4.53 2.41 -19.14
CA ARG A 24 -5.43 1.82 -20.14
C ARG A 24 -4.85 0.56 -20.78
N ALA A 25 -3.54 0.51 -20.98
CA ALA A 25 -2.84 -0.65 -21.52
C ALA A 25 -2.70 -1.81 -20.52
N LEU A 26 -2.86 -1.57 -19.21
CA LEU A 26 -2.84 -2.63 -18.20
C LEU A 26 -4.00 -3.61 -18.36
N ARG A 27 -3.74 -4.88 -18.00
CA ARG A 27 -4.79 -5.90 -17.86
C ARG A 27 -5.83 -5.41 -16.86
N ARG A 28 -7.11 -5.75 -17.08
CA ARG A 28 -8.22 -5.36 -16.20
C ARG A 28 -7.97 -5.67 -14.72
N ARG A 29 -7.30 -6.79 -14.43
CA ARG A 29 -6.95 -7.19 -13.06
C ARG A 29 -5.93 -6.28 -12.37
N ASP A 30 -5.14 -5.53 -13.15
CA ASP A 30 -4.03 -4.71 -12.66
C ASP A 30 -4.40 -3.22 -12.57
N GLN A 31 -5.46 -2.78 -13.25
CA GLN A 31 -5.94 -1.39 -13.16
C GLN A 31 -6.30 -0.95 -11.73
N PRO A 32 -7.03 -1.75 -10.92
CA PRO A 32 -7.31 -1.35 -9.54
C PRO A 32 -6.05 -1.27 -8.67
N ARG A 33 -5.03 -2.09 -8.96
CA ARG A 33 -3.73 -2.01 -8.25
C ARG A 33 -3.01 -0.73 -8.60
N PHE A 34 -3.02 -0.35 -9.88
CA PHE A 34 -2.45 0.91 -10.35
C PHE A 34 -3.13 2.12 -9.71
N ASP A 35 -4.47 2.14 -9.65
CA ASP A 35 -5.22 3.23 -9.02
C ASP A 35 -4.82 3.43 -7.55
N ARG A 36 -4.62 2.31 -6.83
CA ARG A 36 -4.18 2.32 -5.44
C ARG A 36 -2.78 2.89 -5.24
N LEU A 37 -1.87 2.79 -6.21
CA LEU A 37 -0.55 3.42 -6.11
C LEU A 37 -0.67 4.94 -5.97
N PHE A 38 -1.61 5.56 -6.70
CA PHE A 38 -1.84 7.00 -6.60
C PHE A 38 -2.61 7.39 -5.33
N GLU A 39 -3.35 6.45 -4.72
CA GLU A 39 -3.91 6.63 -3.37
C GLU A 39 -2.78 6.70 -2.34
N TYR A 40 -1.83 5.76 -2.36
CA TYR A 40 -0.66 5.77 -1.48
C TYR A 40 0.19 7.03 -1.61
N ALA A 41 0.45 7.47 -2.84
CA ALA A 41 1.15 8.71 -3.08
C ALA A 41 0.41 9.95 -2.52
N ARG A 42 -0.93 9.90 -2.42
CA ARG A 42 -1.76 10.99 -1.88
C ARG A 42 -1.76 11.03 -0.35
N GLU A 43 -1.71 9.89 0.33
CA GLU A 43 -1.64 9.82 1.81
C GLU A 43 -0.41 10.56 2.37
N HIS A 44 0.70 10.53 1.63
CA HIS A 44 1.94 11.20 2.01
C HIS A 44 2.15 12.55 1.31
N ALA A 45 1.10 13.15 0.74
CA ALA A 45 1.21 14.40 -0.02
C ALA A 45 1.71 15.58 0.83
N ASP A 46 1.40 15.61 2.12
CA ASP A 46 1.80 16.70 3.02
C ASP A 46 3.30 16.62 3.34
N ALA A 47 3.83 15.42 3.61
CA ALA A 47 5.27 15.18 3.80
C ALA A 47 6.06 15.47 2.51
N SER A 48 5.53 15.03 1.38
CA SER A 48 6.13 15.24 0.05
C SER A 48 6.14 16.71 -0.36
N GLY A 49 5.11 17.48 0.03
CA GLY A 49 5.00 18.91 -0.24
C GLY A 49 6.05 19.75 0.49
N LEU A 50 6.53 19.33 1.65
CA LEU A 50 7.59 20.01 2.41
C LEU A 50 8.95 19.92 1.71
N LEU A 51 9.19 18.85 0.96
CA LEU A 51 10.47 18.58 0.28
C LEU A 51 10.69 19.47 -0.95
N ASN A 52 9.62 20.05 -1.52
CA ASN A 52 9.64 20.84 -2.76
C ASN A 52 10.58 20.24 -3.84
N HIS A 53 10.52 18.93 -4.02
CA HIS A 53 11.49 18.22 -4.84
C HIS A 53 11.30 18.58 -6.33
N GLN A 54 12.40 18.87 -7.04
CA GLN A 54 12.39 19.14 -8.48
C GLN A 54 11.69 18.05 -9.33
N ASN A 55 11.71 16.80 -8.85
CA ASN A 55 10.99 15.70 -9.48
C ASN A 55 9.92 15.16 -8.51
N PRO A 56 8.63 15.52 -8.68
CA PRO A 56 7.54 15.07 -7.81
C PRO A 56 7.24 13.57 -7.93
N LEU A 57 7.80 12.86 -8.93
CA LEU A 57 7.66 11.41 -9.03
C LEU A 57 8.44 10.66 -7.94
N LEU A 58 9.61 11.16 -7.52
CA LEU A 58 10.43 10.50 -6.51
C LEU A 58 9.74 10.38 -5.15
N PRO A 59 9.21 11.47 -4.55
CA PRO A 59 8.45 11.36 -3.31
C PRO A 59 7.17 10.53 -3.49
N ALA A 60 6.53 10.53 -4.66
CA ALA A 60 5.38 9.67 -4.93
C ALA A 60 5.76 8.18 -4.89
N LEU A 61 6.90 7.80 -5.47
CA LEU A 61 7.40 6.43 -5.43
C LEU A 61 7.79 6.00 -4.01
N LEU A 62 8.45 6.87 -3.23
CA LEU A 62 8.74 6.59 -1.82
C LEU A 62 7.47 6.41 -0.97
N SER A 63 6.45 7.22 -1.25
CA SER A 63 5.16 7.12 -0.57
C SER A 63 4.46 5.80 -0.91
N ILE A 64 4.53 5.37 -2.17
CA ILE A 64 4.03 4.05 -2.60
C ILE A 64 4.78 2.91 -1.91
N ASP A 65 6.10 3.03 -1.79
CA ASP A 65 6.96 2.03 -1.16
C ASP A 65 6.64 1.88 0.34
N LEU A 66 6.51 2.99 1.06
CA LEU A 66 6.16 2.99 2.49
C LEU A 66 4.80 2.33 2.77
N GLU A 67 3.77 2.63 1.97
CA GLU A 67 2.46 2.01 2.10
C GLU A 67 2.45 0.53 1.70
N GLN A 68 3.39 0.11 0.84
CA GLN A 68 3.58 -1.30 0.51
C GLN A 68 4.28 -2.04 1.64
N GLU A 69 5.31 -1.46 2.26
CA GLU A 69 5.97 -2.03 3.44
C GLU A 69 4.96 -2.24 4.58
N GLY A 70 4.14 -1.23 4.91
CA GLY A 70 3.11 -1.39 5.95
C GLY A 70 2.10 -2.51 5.65
N ARG A 71 1.78 -2.72 4.38
CA ARG A 71 0.91 -3.86 3.98
C ARG A 71 1.61 -5.20 4.02
N LEU A 72 2.92 -5.24 3.84
CA LEU A 72 3.69 -6.46 4.04
C LEU A 72 3.69 -6.82 5.52
N ASP A 73 3.96 -5.85 6.39
CA ASP A 73 3.90 -6.02 7.85
C ASP A 73 2.52 -6.57 8.28
N ASP A 74 1.42 -5.94 7.84
CA ASP A 74 0.05 -6.40 8.13
C ASP A 74 -0.21 -7.85 7.65
N HIS A 75 0.38 -8.23 6.51
CA HIS A 75 0.23 -9.57 5.95
C HIS A 75 1.08 -10.60 6.70
N GLU A 76 2.28 -10.23 7.13
CA GLU A 76 3.18 -11.05 7.93
C GLU A 76 2.57 -11.32 9.31
N GLU A 77 2.08 -10.29 10.01
CA GLU A 77 1.41 -10.44 11.31
C GLU A 77 0.21 -11.38 11.20
N ARG A 78 -0.63 -11.19 10.17
CA ARG A 78 -1.80 -12.06 9.96
C ARG A 78 -1.41 -13.50 9.64
N LEU A 79 -0.30 -13.73 8.95
CA LEU A 79 0.19 -15.09 8.70
C LEU A 79 0.64 -15.74 10.00
N GLU A 80 1.41 -15.02 10.83
CA GLU A 80 1.84 -15.51 12.14
C GLU A 80 0.65 -15.89 13.04
N GLU A 81 -0.39 -15.04 13.09
CA GLU A 81 -1.62 -15.32 13.84
C GLU A 81 -2.33 -16.59 13.35
N LEU A 82 -2.44 -16.76 12.03
CA LEU A 82 -3.10 -17.92 11.43
C LEU A 82 -2.29 -19.20 11.65
N GLU A 83 -0.96 -19.13 11.52
CA GLU A 83 -0.06 -20.26 11.78
C GLU A 83 -0.14 -20.70 13.25
N ALA A 84 -0.13 -19.74 14.19
CA ALA A 84 -0.30 -20.03 15.62
C ALA A 84 -1.67 -20.66 15.92
N ALA A 85 -2.74 -20.16 15.30
CA ALA A 85 -4.09 -20.72 15.48
C ALA A 85 -4.22 -22.14 14.93
N VAL A 86 -3.55 -22.44 13.81
CA VAL A 86 -3.51 -23.80 13.24
C VAL A 86 -2.73 -24.74 14.17
N ALA A 87 -1.54 -24.35 14.62
CA ALA A 87 -0.74 -25.16 15.55
C ALA A 87 -1.50 -25.46 16.85
N ALA A 88 -2.15 -24.46 17.44
CA ALA A 88 -2.93 -24.65 18.67
C ALA A 88 -4.13 -25.60 18.49
N ARG A 89 -4.71 -25.67 17.29
CA ARG A 89 -5.79 -26.62 16.98
C ARG A 89 -5.26 -28.04 16.83
N ASP A 90 -4.12 -28.20 16.16
CA ASP A 90 -3.48 -29.51 15.99
C ASP A 90 -3.08 -30.09 17.36
N ASP A 91 -2.56 -29.26 18.27
CA ASP A 91 -2.24 -29.65 19.65
C ASP A 91 -3.47 -30.09 20.45
N GLN A 92 -4.63 -29.43 20.25
CA GLN A 92 -5.90 -29.79 20.90
C GLN A 92 -6.47 -31.10 20.37
N GLU A 93 -6.31 -31.40 19.08
CA GLU A 93 -6.78 -32.64 18.44
C GLU A 93 -5.87 -33.84 18.78
N ALA A 94 -4.60 -33.60 19.08
CA ALA A 94 -3.65 -34.62 19.53
C ALA A 94 -3.78 -35.00 21.01
N ALA A 95 -4.53 -34.25 21.83
CA ALA A 95 -4.74 -34.56 23.24
C ALA A 95 -5.68 -35.78 23.39
N PRO A 96 -5.27 -36.87 24.08
CA PRO A 96 -6.11 -38.05 24.24
C PRO A 96 -7.38 -37.71 25.03
N PRO A 97 -8.54 -38.33 24.73
CA PRO A 97 -9.75 -38.13 25.51
C PRO A 97 -9.51 -38.60 26.93
N ASP A 98 -9.79 -37.74 27.90
CA ASP A 98 -9.60 -37.97 29.34
C ASP A 98 -9.87 -39.42 29.73
N ALA A 99 -8.80 -40.13 30.14
CA ALA A 99 -8.91 -41.39 30.84
C ALA A 99 -9.45 -41.08 32.26
N ASN A 100 -10.77 -41.00 32.37
CA ASN A 100 -11.46 -40.84 33.65
C ASN A 100 -11.27 -42.14 34.49
N PRO A 101 -10.98 -42.04 35.80
CA PRO A 101 -10.57 -43.16 36.64
C PRO A 101 -11.70 -44.13 37.01
#